data_AF-A0A9J6H5M1-F1
#
_entry.id   AF-A0A9J6H5M1-F1
#
_cell.length_a   1.000
_cell.length_b   1.000
_cell.length_c   1.000
_cell.angle_alpha   90.00
_cell.angle_beta   90.00
_cell.angle_gamma   90.00
#
_symmetry.space_group_name_H-M   'P 1'
#
loop_
_entity.id
_entity.type
_entity.pdbx_description
1 polymer ?
#
loop_
_entity_poly.entity_id
_entity_poly.type
_entity_poly.pdbx_seq_one_letter_code
_entity_poly.pdbx_strand_id
1 'polypeptide(L)'
;MEIHGLTMGVNEHLSEWIEKLAETLEVPNFSTDDIVAIHRLPAKQGTIPTVLVRFASVALKETWFGLRGKLRELHDSYVIPKLFFNENLTRANRRLFWLARVAAKANGYKFAWVRGGRIFVKKFEDAPLIRVISDADICRITRDASPPVLENNETNV
;
A
#
# COMPACT_ATOMS: atom_id res chain seq x y z
N MET A 1 -7.71 7.12 1.48
CA MET A 1 -6.79 6.16 2.11
C MET A 1 -7.63 5.08 2.75
N GLU A 2 -7.21 3.84 2.65
CA GLU A 2 -7.82 2.72 3.37
C GLU A 2 -7.00 2.45 4.63
N ILE A 3 -7.67 2.29 5.77
CA ILE A 3 -7.06 1.86 7.03
C ILE A 3 -7.59 0.46 7.34
N HIS A 4 -6.66 -0.49 7.45
CA HIS A 4 -6.95 -1.89 7.75
C HIS A 4 -6.51 -2.23 9.17
N GLY A 5 -7.21 -3.16 9.82
CA GLY A 5 -6.86 -3.69 11.15
C GLY A 5 -7.60 -3.05 12.33
N LEU A 6 -8.44 -2.04 12.10
CA LEU A 6 -9.26 -1.45 13.16
C LEU A 6 -10.47 -2.33 13.48
N THR A 7 -10.45 -2.95 14.66
CA THR A 7 -11.56 -3.77 15.19
C THR A 7 -12.84 -2.96 15.38
N MET A 8 -14.01 -3.62 15.32
CA MET A 8 -15.30 -2.94 15.49
C MET A 8 -15.64 -2.76 16.97
N GLY A 9 -16.02 -1.54 17.34
CA GLY A 9 -16.62 -1.23 18.65
C GLY A 9 -18.14 -1.16 18.57
N VAL A 10 -18.82 -1.33 19.71
CA VAL A 10 -20.30 -1.30 19.80
C VAL A 10 -20.88 0.11 19.55
N ASN A 11 -20.09 1.16 19.80
CA ASN A 11 -20.39 2.56 19.46
C ASN A 11 -19.13 3.21 18.89
N GLU A 12 -18.94 3.08 17.59
CA GLU A 12 -17.71 3.51 16.95
C GLU A 12 -17.79 4.96 16.45
N HIS A 13 -17.00 5.83 17.08
CA HIS A 13 -16.82 7.22 16.65
C HIS A 13 -15.51 7.34 15.85
N LEU A 14 -15.60 7.12 14.54
CA LEU A 14 -14.43 7.14 13.65
C LEU A 14 -13.71 8.50 13.61
N SER A 15 -14.43 9.61 13.81
CA SER A 15 -13.87 10.97 13.89
C SER A 15 -12.91 11.11 15.09
N GLU A 16 -13.40 10.81 16.29
CA GLU A 16 -12.59 10.85 17.51
C GLU A 16 -11.39 9.90 17.42
N TRP A 17 -11.58 8.74 16.80
CA TRP A 17 -10.51 7.78 16.62
C TRP A 17 -9.41 8.30 15.68
N ILE A 18 -9.78 8.95 14.55
CA ILE A 18 -8.77 9.49 13.63
C ILE A 18 -8.05 10.70 14.22
N GLU A 19 -8.71 11.50 15.05
CA GLU A 19 -8.09 12.59 15.83
C GLU A 19 -7.04 12.03 16.79
N LYS A 20 -7.42 11.07 17.63
CA LYS A 20 -6.48 10.41 18.56
C LYS A 20 -5.31 9.75 17.84
N LEU A 21 -5.57 9.13 16.69
CA LEU A 21 -4.50 8.54 15.88
C LEU A 21 -3.58 9.61 15.30
N ALA A 22 -4.11 10.75 14.87
CA ALA A 22 -3.33 11.87 14.35
C ALA A 22 -2.41 12.45 15.44
N GLU A 23 -2.93 12.63 16.66
CA GLU A 23 -2.14 13.02 17.83
C GLU A 23 -1.02 12.03 18.12
N THR A 24 -1.36 10.73 18.18
CA THR A 24 -0.40 9.64 18.46
C THR A 24 0.69 9.55 17.39
N LEU A 25 0.37 9.83 16.13
CA LEU A 25 1.31 9.82 15.02
C LEU A 25 2.07 11.15 14.86
N GLU A 26 1.70 12.17 15.64
CA GLU A 26 2.22 13.53 15.55
C GLU A 26 2.03 14.13 14.14
N VAL A 27 0.83 13.97 13.58
CA VAL A 27 0.51 14.56 12.27
C VAL A 27 0.47 16.09 12.43
N PRO A 28 1.29 16.84 11.67
CA PRO A 28 1.36 18.30 11.82
C PRO A 28 0.06 18.96 11.35
N ASN A 29 -0.46 19.89 12.16
CA ASN A 29 -1.60 20.75 11.85
C ASN A 29 -2.86 20.00 11.39
N PHE A 30 -3.13 18.81 11.93
CA PHE A 30 -4.34 18.05 11.60
C PHE A 30 -5.59 18.64 12.24
N SER A 31 -6.65 18.83 11.45
CA SER A 31 -7.99 19.16 11.92
C SER A 31 -9.02 18.18 11.38
N THR A 32 -10.17 18.07 12.04
CA THR A 32 -11.31 17.28 11.56
C THR A 32 -11.86 17.77 10.22
N ASP A 33 -11.78 19.08 9.97
CA ASP A 33 -12.18 19.71 8.71
C ASP A 33 -11.33 19.23 7.51
N ASP A 34 -10.14 18.66 7.77
CA ASP A 34 -9.33 18.04 6.73
C ASP A 34 -9.90 16.70 6.24
N ILE A 35 -10.90 16.14 6.94
CA ILE A 35 -11.57 14.89 6.58
C ILE A 35 -12.90 15.19 5.90
N VAL A 36 -12.93 14.96 4.58
CA VAL A 36 -14.16 15.09 3.78
C VAL A 36 -15.14 13.96 4.09
N ALA A 37 -14.63 12.75 4.34
CA ALA A 37 -15.46 11.61 4.70
C ALA A 37 -14.64 10.52 5.41
N ILE A 38 -15.26 9.89 6.41
CA ILE A 38 -14.72 8.70 7.07
C ILE A 38 -15.84 7.70 7.34
N HIS A 39 -15.69 6.47 6.85
CA HIS A 39 -16.68 5.40 7.05
C HIS A 39 -16.08 4.03 6.78
N ARG A 40 -16.72 2.97 7.29
CA ARG A 40 -16.35 1.59 6.95
C ARG A 40 -16.85 1.21 5.57
N LEU A 41 -16.03 0.49 4.81
CA LEU A 41 -16.43 -0.17 3.59
C LEU A 41 -17.18 -1.47 3.89
N PRO A 42 -18.14 -1.88 3.06
CA PRO A 42 -18.80 -3.16 3.20
C PRO A 42 -17.78 -4.31 3.18
N ALA A 43 -17.96 -5.26 4.08
CA ALA A 43 -17.07 -6.40 4.23
C ALA A 43 -17.86 -7.71 4.29
N LYS A 44 -17.19 -8.81 3.98
CA LYS A 44 -17.79 -10.15 4.11
C LYS A 44 -17.88 -10.51 5.58
N GLN A 45 -18.81 -11.42 5.91
CA GLN A 45 -18.95 -11.92 7.27
C GLN A 45 -17.62 -12.52 7.77
N GLY A 46 -17.27 -12.23 9.03
CA GLY A 46 -16.02 -12.69 9.65
C GLY A 46 -14.77 -11.90 9.24
N THR A 47 -14.88 -10.88 8.37
CA THR A 47 -13.75 -9.99 8.04
C THR A 47 -13.91 -8.64 8.74
N ILE A 48 -12.80 -8.09 9.22
CA ILE A 48 -12.79 -6.74 9.81
C ILE A 48 -13.00 -5.74 8.67
N PRO A 49 -14.07 -4.92 8.68
CA PRO A 49 -14.31 -3.98 7.60
C PRO A 49 -13.26 -2.87 7.57
N THR A 50 -12.73 -2.59 6.39
CA THR A 50 -11.73 -1.51 6.19
C THR A 50 -12.36 -0.14 6.41
N VAL A 51 -11.65 0.78 7.05
CA VAL A 51 -12.08 2.19 7.14
C VAL A 51 -11.56 2.95 5.92
N LEU A 52 -12.45 3.61 5.18
CA LEU A 52 -12.11 4.54 4.13
C LEU A 52 -12.07 5.96 4.69
N VAL A 53 -10.95 6.64 4.49
CA VAL A 53 -10.75 8.05 4.81
C VAL A 53 -10.54 8.84 3.53
N ARG A 54 -11.32 9.89 3.31
CA ARG A 54 -11.15 10.87 2.24
C ARG A 54 -10.67 12.18 2.86
N PHE A 55 -9.45 12.57 2.51
CA PHE A 55 -8.87 13.85 2.90
C PHE A 55 -9.27 14.96 1.93
N ALA A 56 -9.35 16.20 2.43
CA ALA A 56 -9.50 17.41 1.63
C ALA A 56 -8.22 17.70 0.82
N SER A 57 -7.05 17.35 1.36
CA SER A 57 -5.75 17.60 0.76
C SER A 57 -5.01 16.32 0.36
N VAL A 58 -4.50 16.28 -0.87
CA VAL A 58 -3.59 15.22 -1.32
C VAL A 58 -2.25 15.29 -0.57
N ALA A 59 -1.75 16.50 -0.26
CA ALA A 59 -0.52 16.66 0.50
C ALA A 59 -0.65 16.08 1.90
N LEU A 60 -1.77 16.34 2.59
CA LEU A 60 -2.03 15.74 3.91
C LEU A 60 -2.12 14.21 3.81
N LYS A 61 -2.84 13.67 2.81
CA LYS A 61 -2.86 12.23 2.55
C LYS A 61 -1.44 11.66 2.43
N GLU A 62 -0.53 12.32 1.70
CA GLU A 62 0.86 11.86 1.55
C GLU A 62 1.65 11.94 2.86
N THR A 63 1.41 12.96 3.71
CA THR A 63 1.98 13.03 5.07
C THR A 63 1.60 11.80 5.89
N TRP A 64 0.33 11.41 5.90
CA TRP A 64 -0.13 10.20 6.57
C TRP A 64 0.54 8.93 6.04
N PHE A 65 0.75 8.84 4.72
CA PHE A 65 1.49 7.70 4.13
C PHE A 65 2.97 7.67 4.53
N GLY A 66 3.60 8.81 4.74
CA GLY A 66 4.97 8.92 5.25
C GLY A 66 5.13 8.35 6.65
N LEU A 67 4.06 8.33 7.45
CA LEU A 67 4.05 7.85 8.84
C LEU A 67 3.82 6.33 8.97
N ARG A 68 3.79 5.58 7.86
CA ARG A 68 3.67 4.11 7.88
C ARG A 68 4.75 3.42 8.72
N GLY A 69 5.96 3.99 8.78
CA GLY A 69 7.04 3.48 9.62
C GLY A 69 6.67 3.52 11.11
N LYS A 70 6.19 4.69 11.57
CA LYS A 70 5.72 4.90 12.95
C LYS A 70 4.58 3.96 13.35
N LEU A 71 3.66 3.62 12.44
CA LEU A 71 2.59 2.65 12.75
C LEU A 71 3.14 1.32 13.24
N ARG A 72 4.22 0.83 12.62
CA ARG A 72 4.84 -0.44 13.02
C ARG A 72 5.51 -0.29 14.38
N GLU A 73 6.26 0.79 14.59
CA GLU A 73 6.94 1.07 15.86
C GLU A 73 5.94 1.13 17.01
N LEU A 74 4.86 1.91 16.85
CA LEU A 74 3.81 2.06 17.85
C LEU A 74 3.05 0.75 18.13
N HIS A 75 2.83 -0.07 17.10
CA HIS A 75 2.25 -1.40 17.27
C HIS A 75 3.18 -2.32 18.05
N ASP A 76 4.47 -2.34 17.70
CA ASP A 76 5.46 -3.21 18.35
C ASP A 76 5.69 -2.78 19.82
N SER A 77 5.45 -1.51 20.15
CA SER A 77 5.38 -0.98 21.52
C SER A 77 4.00 -1.09 22.20
N TYR A 78 3.03 -1.79 21.60
CA TYR A 78 1.68 -1.99 22.13
C TYR A 78 0.86 -0.71 22.39
N VAL A 79 1.21 0.41 21.74
CA VAL A 79 0.50 1.69 21.88
C VAL A 79 -0.79 1.68 21.04
N ILE A 80 -0.71 1.11 19.84
CA ILE A 80 -1.84 1.02 18.91
C ILE A 80 -2.01 -0.43 18.42
N PRO A 81 -3.21 -0.83 17.96
CA PRO A 81 -3.39 -2.10 17.28
C PRO A 81 -2.59 -2.16 15.97
N LYS A 82 -2.49 -3.37 15.38
CA LYS A 82 -1.80 -3.55 14.10
C LYS A 82 -2.58 -2.91 12.98
N LEU A 83 -2.14 -1.74 12.52
CA LEU A 83 -2.79 -0.97 11.46
C LEU A 83 -1.97 -0.95 10.18
N PHE A 84 -2.67 -0.88 9.05
CA PHE A 84 -2.04 -0.68 7.74
C PHE A 84 -2.73 0.43 6.97
N PHE A 85 -1.94 1.37 6.44
CA PHE A 85 -2.42 2.38 5.50
C PHE A 85 -2.22 1.89 4.06
N ASN A 86 -3.31 1.75 3.32
CA ASN A 86 -3.33 1.36 1.92
C ASN A 86 -3.92 2.45 1.04
N GLU A 87 -3.54 2.46 -0.23
CA GLU A 87 -4.21 3.32 -1.21
C GLU A 87 -5.58 2.73 -1.58
N ASN A 88 -6.60 3.59 -1.66
CA ASN A 88 -7.90 3.18 -2.21
C ASN A 88 -7.78 3.17 -3.74
N LEU A 89 -7.64 1.99 -4.31
CA LEU A 89 -7.56 1.77 -5.75
C LEU A 89 -8.93 1.42 -6.34
N THR A 90 -9.14 1.86 -7.58
CA THR A 90 -10.23 1.33 -8.40
C THR A 90 -10.08 -0.18 -8.58
N ARG A 91 -11.18 -0.88 -8.88
CA ARG A 91 -11.14 -2.33 -9.15
C ARG A 91 -10.14 -2.66 -10.28
N ALA A 92 -10.13 -1.86 -11.33
CA ALA A 92 -9.20 -1.99 -12.45
C ALA A 92 -7.74 -1.83 -12.00
N ASN A 93 -7.40 -0.76 -11.27
CA ASN A 93 -6.03 -0.55 -10.80
C ASN A 93 -5.59 -1.61 -9.78
N ARG A 94 -6.50 -2.11 -8.93
CA ARG A 94 -6.20 -3.19 -7.99
C ARG A 94 -5.86 -4.49 -8.74
N ARG A 95 -6.63 -4.84 -9.79
CA ARG A 95 -6.31 -5.97 -10.69
C ARG A 95 -4.98 -5.76 -11.38
N LEU A 96 -4.77 -4.59 -11.98
CA LEU A 96 -3.54 -4.27 -12.70
C LEU A 96 -2.31 -4.33 -11.79
N PHE A 97 -2.42 -3.82 -10.56
CA PHE A 97 -1.33 -3.88 -9.58
C PHE A 97 -1.02 -5.32 -9.18
N TRP A 98 -2.04 -6.14 -8.96
CA TRP A 98 -1.85 -7.56 -8.67
C TRP A 98 -1.10 -8.27 -9.80
N LEU A 99 -1.54 -8.09 -11.05
CA LEU A 99 -0.87 -8.67 -12.21
C LEU A 99 0.59 -8.19 -12.35
N ALA A 100 0.81 -6.89 -12.19
CA ALA A 100 2.15 -6.31 -12.24
C ALA A 100 3.06 -6.89 -11.16
N ARG A 101 2.57 -7.08 -9.92
CA ARG A 101 3.34 -7.72 -8.84
C ARG A 101 3.66 -9.18 -9.12
N VAL A 102 2.71 -9.94 -9.65
CA VAL A 102 2.91 -11.36 -10.01
C VAL A 102 3.99 -11.47 -11.09
N ALA A 103 3.87 -10.68 -12.16
CA ALA A 103 4.86 -10.64 -13.22
C ALA A 103 6.23 -10.16 -12.72
N ALA A 104 6.28 -9.09 -11.93
CA ALA A 104 7.51 -8.55 -11.35
C ALA A 104 8.25 -9.62 -10.54
N LYS A 105 7.54 -10.30 -9.62
CA LYS A 105 8.12 -11.37 -8.79
C LYS A 105 8.65 -12.52 -9.65
N ALA A 106 7.89 -12.95 -10.65
CA ALA A 106 8.27 -14.06 -11.53
C ALA A 106 9.52 -13.76 -12.37
N ASN A 107 9.79 -12.48 -12.65
CA ASN A 107 10.90 -12.03 -13.51
C ASN A 107 12.04 -11.36 -12.72
N GLY A 108 12.10 -11.59 -11.40
CA GLY A 108 13.21 -11.13 -10.56
C GLY A 108 13.24 -9.62 -10.30
N TYR A 109 12.11 -8.93 -10.41
CA TYR A 109 12.04 -7.52 -10.03
C TYR A 109 11.94 -7.40 -8.51
N LYS A 110 12.82 -6.59 -7.92
CA LYS A 110 12.86 -6.32 -6.47
C LYS A 110 11.69 -5.46 -6.00
N PHE A 111 11.22 -4.52 -6.82
CA PHE A 111 10.29 -3.49 -6.38
C PHE A 111 9.03 -3.42 -7.24
N ALA A 112 7.87 -3.41 -6.57
CA ALA A 112 6.57 -3.14 -7.17
C ALA A 112 5.66 -2.42 -6.16
N TRP A 113 5.23 -1.20 -6.46
CA TRP A 113 4.49 -0.36 -5.52
C TRP A 113 3.46 0.53 -6.21
N VAL A 114 2.64 1.19 -5.39
CA VAL A 114 1.65 2.17 -5.83
C VAL A 114 1.94 3.49 -5.12
N ARG A 115 1.85 4.59 -5.87
CA ARG A 115 1.88 5.95 -5.32
C ARG A 115 0.95 6.88 -6.09
N GLY A 116 0.08 7.59 -5.38
CA GLY A 116 -0.94 8.45 -5.97
C GLY A 116 -1.86 7.68 -6.93
N GLY A 117 -2.16 6.42 -6.64
CA GLY A 117 -2.96 5.54 -7.49
C GLY A 117 -2.27 5.06 -8.78
N ARG A 118 -1.00 5.40 -8.99
CA ARG A 118 -0.17 4.97 -10.14
C ARG A 118 0.69 3.80 -9.72
N ILE A 119 0.84 2.83 -10.62
CA ILE A 119 1.59 1.59 -10.38
C ILE A 119 2.99 1.71 -10.98
N PHE A 120 3.98 1.29 -10.21
CA PHE A 120 5.38 1.33 -10.58
C PHE A 120 6.07 0.00 -10.29
N VAL A 121 6.99 -0.39 -11.16
CA VAL A 121 7.86 -1.55 -10.97
C VAL A 121 9.30 -1.17 -11.32
N LYS A 122 10.26 -1.75 -10.60
CA LYS A 122 11.69 -1.51 -10.79
C LYS A 122 12.48 -2.78 -10.49
N LYS A 123 13.39 -3.18 -11.39
CA LYS A 123 14.04 -4.49 -11.29
C LYS A 123 15.05 -4.55 -10.15
N PHE A 124 15.89 -3.53 -10.05
CA PHE A 124 16.86 -3.31 -8.99
C PHE A 124 17.06 -1.80 -8.81
N GLU A 125 17.93 -1.40 -7.89
CA GLU A 125 18.09 -0.05 -7.38
C GLU A 125 18.42 0.96 -8.50
N ASP A 126 19.22 0.56 -9.49
CA ASP A 126 19.64 1.41 -10.61
C ASP A 126 18.89 1.13 -11.93
N ALA A 127 17.95 0.18 -11.93
CA ALA A 127 17.19 -0.15 -13.13
C ALA A 127 16.24 1.00 -13.54
N PRO A 128 15.87 1.13 -14.82
CA PRO A 128 14.82 2.06 -15.24
C PRO A 128 13.50 1.82 -14.50
N LEU A 129 12.84 2.92 -14.11
CA LEU A 129 11.51 2.85 -13.50
C LEU A 129 10.46 2.61 -14.58
N ILE A 130 9.68 1.54 -14.44
CA ILE A 130 8.57 1.24 -15.35
C ILE A 130 7.26 1.64 -14.68
N ARG A 131 6.50 2.52 -15.32
CA ARG A 131 5.13 2.84 -14.92
C ARG A 131 4.17 1.91 -15.65
N VAL A 132 3.34 1.19 -14.90
CA VAL A 132 2.33 0.27 -15.44
C VAL A 132 0.99 1.00 -15.51
N ILE A 133 0.49 1.21 -16.73
CA ILE A 133 -0.76 1.93 -16.98
C ILE A 133 -1.81 0.99 -17.59
N SER A 134 -1.38 -0.09 -18.24
CA SER A 134 -2.23 -1.07 -18.90
C SER A 134 -1.70 -2.50 -18.81
N ASP A 135 -2.52 -3.48 -19.19
CA ASP A 135 -2.10 -4.88 -19.27
C ASP A 135 -0.93 -5.07 -20.26
N ALA A 136 -0.81 -4.23 -21.29
CA ALA A 136 0.30 -4.28 -22.26
C ALA A 136 1.66 -3.91 -21.64
N ASP A 137 1.69 -3.07 -20.60
CA ASP A 137 2.93 -2.73 -19.90
C ASP A 137 3.47 -3.91 -19.09
N ILE A 138 2.62 -4.86 -18.72
CA ILE A 138 3.03 -6.10 -18.05
C ILE A 138 3.96 -6.92 -18.95
N CYS A 139 3.72 -6.90 -20.27
CA CYS A 139 4.56 -7.62 -21.22
C CYS A 139 6.02 -7.13 -21.22
N ARG A 140 6.28 -5.87 -20.83
CA ARG A 140 7.65 -5.36 -20.69
C ARG A 140 8.39 -6.04 -19.53
N ILE A 141 7.67 -6.29 -18.43
CA ILE A 141 8.19 -7.00 -17.25
C ILE A 141 8.57 -8.44 -17.58
N THR A 142 7.79 -9.10 -18.43
CA THR A 142 8.01 -10.50 -18.83
C THR A 142 9.08 -10.67 -19.90
N ARG A 143 9.38 -9.62 -20.69
CA ARG A 143 10.37 -9.66 -21.78
C ARG A 143 11.80 -9.41 -21.30
N ASP A 144 11.96 -8.68 -20.19
CA ASP A 144 13.27 -8.38 -19.58
C ASP A 144 13.85 -9.54 -18.74
N ALA A 145 13.16 -10.68 -18.67
CA ALA A 145 13.73 -11.90 -18.13
C ALA A 145 14.68 -12.53 -19.15
N SER A 146 15.97 -12.16 -19.08
CA SER A 146 17.01 -13.06 -19.59
C SER A 146 16.80 -14.44 -18.94
N PRO A 147 16.92 -15.55 -19.71
CA PRO A 147 16.80 -16.88 -19.15
C PRO A 147 17.79 -17.07 -18.00
N PRO A 148 17.44 -17.87 -16.97
CA PRO A 148 18.37 -18.19 -15.90
C PRO A 148 19.64 -18.76 -16.53
N VAL A 149 20.79 -18.17 -16.21
CA VAL A 149 22.09 -18.71 -16.59
C VAL A 149 22.17 -20.09 -15.95
N LEU A 150 22.15 -21.13 -16.78
CA LEU A 150 22.43 -22.48 -16.32
C LEU A 150 23.91 -22.47 -15.90
N GLU A 151 24.19 -22.57 -14.61
CA GLU A 151 25.53 -22.87 -14.12
C GLU A 151 25.96 -24.21 -14.75
N ASN A 152 26.87 -24.12 -15.71
CA ASN A 152 27.57 -25.29 -16.23
C ASN A 152 28.40 -25.85 -15.09
N ASN A 153 27.90 -26.93 -14.45
CA ASN A 153 28.71 -27.79 -13.62
C ASN A 153 29.70 -28.52 -14.53
N GLU A 154 30.83 -27.87 -14.81
CA GLU A 154 32.02 -28.56 -15.31
C GLU A 154 32.50 -29.50 -14.21
N THR A 155 32.22 -30.77 -14.44
CA THR A 155 32.77 -31.89 -13.69
C THR A 155 34.26 -31.97 -14.04
N ASN A 156 35.13 -31.69 -13.07
CA ASN A 156 36.54 -32.04 -13.11
C ASN A 156 36.94 -32.47 -11.69
N VAL A 157 36.95 -33.77 -11.42
CA VAL A 157 38.13 -34.65 -11.23
C VAL A 157 37.61 -36.08 -11.02
#